data_AF-A0A8J3HSG4-F1
#
_entry.id   AF-A0A8J3HSG4-F1
#
_cell.length_a   1.000
_cell.length_b   1.000
_cell.length_c   1.000
_cell.angle_alpha   90.00
_cell.angle_beta   90.00
_cell.angle_gamma   90.00
#
_symmetry.space_group_name_H-M   'P 1'
#
loop_
_entity.id
_entity.type
_entity.pdbx_description
1 polymer ?
#
loop_
_entity_poly.entity_id
_entity_poly.type
_entity_poly.pdbx_seq_one_letter_code
_entity_poly.pdbx_strand_id
1 'polypeptide(L)'
;MPSVTGLSCGTFYRSGGNEVTVEGSGFKGASRVYFRDQNSKEYDAQSFKVVSDNRLTAVAPRVNVLGTFHIYVVANGQRSTTPEVDVLVPDGDSMAATGTYGVTAATEPGQHNRITSVYEPGSLSEFEKRDVLSQIKQHKGDQGWMEWQLAQLNEHDAAWFRDKWRAWG
;
A
#
# COMPACT_ATOMS: atom_id res chain seq x y z
N MET A 1 20.28 -10.72 8.11
CA MET A 1 19.08 -10.77 7.27
C MET A 1 18.45 -9.39 7.27
N PRO A 2 18.11 -8.81 6.10
CA PRO A 2 17.45 -7.52 6.05
C PRO A 2 16.05 -7.57 6.67
N SER A 3 15.62 -6.50 7.30
CA SER A 3 14.28 -6.37 7.89
C SER A 3 13.74 -4.96 7.68
N VAL A 4 12.45 -4.81 7.38
CA VAL A 4 11.76 -3.52 7.25
C VAL A 4 10.86 -3.32 8.45
N THR A 5 11.11 -2.26 9.23
CA THR A 5 10.40 -1.96 10.47
C THR A 5 9.52 -0.72 10.36
N GLY A 6 9.60 0.04 9.26
CA GLY A 6 8.73 1.17 9.03
C GLY A 6 8.95 1.85 7.69
N LEU A 7 7.99 2.67 7.30
CA LEU A 7 8.03 3.54 6.14
C LEU A 7 7.71 4.97 6.58
N SER A 8 8.43 5.97 6.05
CA SER A 8 8.14 7.38 6.35
C SER A 8 6.82 7.86 5.76
N CYS A 9 6.34 7.20 4.71
CA CYS A 9 5.06 7.50 4.08
C CYS A 9 4.31 6.20 3.79
N GLY A 10 3.04 6.18 4.16
CA GLY A 10 2.13 5.06 3.89
C GLY A 10 1.51 5.11 2.49
N THR A 11 1.85 6.11 1.66
CA THR A 11 1.31 6.26 0.30
C THR A 11 2.37 6.62 -0.74
N PHE A 12 2.12 6.26 -2.00
CA PHE A 12 2.91 6.68 -3.16
C PHE A 12 2.01 6.92 -4.37
N TYR A 13 2.46 7.70 -5.36
CA TYR A 13 1.63 7.97 -6.53
C TYR A 13 1.72 6.86 -7.57
N ARG A 14 0.59 6.58 -8.22
CA ARG A 14 0.51 5.65 -9.35
C ARG A 14 1.47 6.04 -10.50
N SER A 15 1.67 7.34 -10.71
CA SER A 15 2.63 7.89 -11.67
C SER A 15 4.09 7.53 -11.34
N GLY A 16 4.38 7.19 -10.07
CA GLY A 16 5.73 6.98 -9.55
C GLY A 16 6.41 8.31 -9.20
N GLY A 17 7.68 8.23 -8.79
CA GLY A 17 8.51 9.41 -8.51
C GLY A 17 8.53 9.90 -7.06
N ASN A 18 7.60 9.45 -6.21
CA ASN A 18 7.66 9.74 -4.77
C ASN A 18 8.89 9.09 -4.13
N GLU A 19 9.59 9.84 -3.29
CA GLU A 19 10.61 9.27 -2.42
C GLU A 19 9.95 8.69 -1.16
N VAL A 20 10.20 7.41 -0.91
CA VAL A 20 9.78 6.69 0.30
C VAL A 20 11.04 6.37 1.10
N THR A 21 11.08 6.76 2.36
CA THR A 21 12.14 6.33 3.27
C THR A 21 11.73 5.01 3.92
N VAL A 22 12.58 4.01 3.79
CA VAL A 22 12.44 2.68 4.38
C VAL A 22 13.35 2.60 5.59
N GLU A 23 12.76 2.27 6.74
CA GLU A 23 13.47 2.06 8.00
C GLU A 23 13.57 0.56 8.31
N GLY A 24 14.67 0.16 8.94
CA GLY A 24 14.90 -1.24 9.22
C GLY A 24 16.32 -1.58 9.64
N SER A 25 16.81 -2.72 9.16
CA SER A 25 18.18 -3.21 9.43
C SER A 25 18.72 -4.06 8.30
N GLY A 26 20.04 -4.18 8.21
CA GLY A 26 20.71 -5.04 7.23
C GLY A 26 20.62 -4.54 5.79
N PHE A 27 20.49 -3.23 5.57
CA PHE A 27 20.41 -2.63 4.25
C PHE A 27 21.78 -2.41 3.58
N LYS A 28 22.91 -2.63 4.29
CA LYS A 28 24.22 -2.68 3.64
C LYS A 28 24.26 -3.81 2.59
N GLY A 29 24.68 -3.46 1.38
CA GLY A 29 24.67 -4.40 0.25
C GLY A 29 23.28 -4.58 -0.38
N ALA A 30 22.35 -3.64 -0.18
CA ALA A 30 21.10 -3.61 -0.92
C ALA A 30 21.37 -3.55 -2.42
N SER A 31 20.82 -4.52 -3.16
CA SER A 31 20.95 -4.65 -4.61
C SER A 31 19.65 -4.38 -5.34
N ARG A 32 18.50 -4.46 -4.65
CA ARG A 32 17.18 -4.23 -5.26
C ARG A 32 16.19 -3.73 -4.22
N VAL A 33 15.33 -2.80 -4.62
CA VAL A 33 14.13 -2.42 -3.87
C VAL A 33 12.95 -2.53 -4.81
N TYR A 34 11.86 -3.14 -4.37
CA TYR A 34 10.70 -3.34 -5.22
C TYR A 34 9.39 -3.29 -4.42
N PHE A 35 8.33 -2.98 -5.14
CA PHE A 35 6.97 -2.86 -4.65
C PHE A 35 6.18 -4.05 -5.20
N ARG A 36 5.52 -4.81 -4.34
CA ARG A 36 4.72 -5.96 -4.73
C ARG A 36 3.25 -5.66 -4.51
N ASP A 37 2.42 -5.80 -5.55
CA ASP A 37 0.97 -5.67 -5.42
C ASP A 37 0.33 -6.94 -4.82
N GLN A 38 -0.97 -6.87 -4.54
CA GLN A 38 -1.76 -7.98 -4.02
C GLN A 38 -1.82 -9.19 -4.97
N ASN A 39 -1.63 -8.96 -6.28
CA ASN A 39 -1.58 -10.01 -7.30
C ASN A 39 -0.17 -10.59 -7.46
N SER A 40 0.72 -10.30 -6.52
CA SER A 40 2.12 -10.74 -6.51
C SER A 40 2.99 -10.20 -7.65
N LYS A 41 2.53 -9.19 -8.38
CA LYS A 41 3.35 -8.54 -9.40
C LYS A 41 4.33 -7.58 -8.73
N GLU A 42 5.58 -7.67 -9.16
CA GLU A 42 6.67 -6.84 -8.65
C GLU A 42 6.94 -5.66 -9.59
N TYR A 43 7.17 -4.50 -9.01
CA TYR A 43 7.55 -3.27 -9.69
C TYR A 43 8.85 -2.77 -9.04
N ASP A 44 9.95 -2.79 -9.78
CA ASP A 44 11.23 -2.33 -9.27
C ASP A 44 11.21 -0.83 -9.00
N ALA A 45 11.77 -0.38 -7.87
CA ALA A 45 11.94 1.04 -7.59
C ALA A 45 12.74 1.70 -8.73
N GLN A 46 12.37 2.92 -9.12
CA GLN A 46 13.06 3.64 -10.20
C GLN A 46 14.53 3.88 -9.86
N SER A 47 14.78 4.19 -8.58
CA SER A 47 16.12 4.29 -7.99
C SER A 47 16.01 4.11 -6.48
N PHE A 48 17.14 3.82 -5.83
CA PHE A 48 17.22 3.81 -4.38
C PHE A 48 18.62 4.19 -3.92
N LYS A 49 18.73 4.68 -2.69
CA LYS A 49 19.99 5.04 -2.05
C LYS A 49 20.01 4.49 -0.62
N VAL A 50 21.03 3.69 -0.33
CA VAL A 50 21.31 3.27 1.05
C VAL A 50 21.89 4.46 1.79
N VAL A 51 21.18 4.96 2.81
CA VAL A 51 21.64 6.09 3.63
C VAL A 51 22.49 5.57 4.79
N SER A 52 22.08 4.46 5.39
CA SER A 52 22.77 3.74 6.46
C SER A 52 22.29 2.29 6.50
N ASP A 53 22.87 1.45 7.35
CA ASP A 53 22.44 0.05 7.47
C ASP A 53 20.97 -0.11 7.92
N ASN A 54 20.42 0.92 8.56
CA ASN A 54 19.07 0.98 9.08
C ASN A 54 18.12 1.92 8.33
N ARG A 55 18.59 2.57 7.26
CA ARG A 55 17.78 3.52 6.49
C ARG A 55 18.15 3.54 5.01
N LEU A 56 17.12 3.48 4.16
CA LEU A 56 17.24 3.57 2.71
C LEU A 56 16.17 4.51 2.17
N THR A 57 16.47 5.28 1.13
CA THR A 57 15.45 5.99 0.34
C THR A 57 15.22 5.27 -0.98
N ALA A 58 13.96 5.16 -1.41
CA ALA A 58 13.58 4.54 -2.68
C ALA A 58 12.59 5.44 -3.43
N VAL A 59 12.78 5.58 -4.73
CA VAL A 59 11.87 6.30 -5.61
C VAL A 59 10.85 5.32 -6.17
N ALA A 60 9.57 5.57 -5.89
CA ALA A 60 8.49 4.68 -6.24
C ALA A 60 8.34 4.49 -7.76
N PRO A 61 8.05 3.26 -8.23
CA PRO A 61 7.79 3.00 -9.65
C PRO A 61 6.45 3.54 -10.11
N ARG A 62 6.33 3.70 -11.43
CA ARG A 62 5.03 3.83 -12.07
C ARG A 62 4.32 2.48 -12.03
N VAL A 63 3.13 2.46 -11.44
CA VAL A 63 2.27 1.26 -11.37
C VAL A 63 1.02 1.46 -12.24
N ASN A 64 0.38 0.37 -12.63
CA ASN A 64 -0.85 0.43 -13.43
C ASN A 64 -2.12 0.19 -12.60
N VAL A 65 -1.98 -0.26 -11.35
CA VAL A 65 -3.08 -0.54 -10.42
C VAL A 65 -2.99 0.36 -9.20
N LEU A 66 -4.15 0.68 -8.62
CA LEU A 66 -4.25 1.29 -7.30
C LEU A 66 -4.38 0.22 -6.22
N GLY A 67 -4.19 0.63 -4.96
CA GLY A 67 -4.44 -0.21 -3.79
C GLY A 67 -3.19 -0.51 -2.99
N THR A 68 -3.22 -1.62 -2.26
CA THR A 68 -2.17 -1.99 -1.28
C THR A 68 -0.99 -2.67 -1.95
N PHE A 69 0.20 -2.21 -1.59
CA PHE A 69 1.49 -2.76 -1.97
C PHE A 69 2.32 -3.07 -0.73
N HIS A 70 3.33 -3.92 -0.91
CA HIS A 70 4.35 -4.20 0.10
C HIS A 70 5.73 -3.88 -0.47
N ILE A 71 6.54 -3.18 0.30
CA ILE A 71 7.92 -2.85 -0.08
C ILE A 71 8.85 -3.95 0.42
N TYR A 72 9.78 -4.36 -0.44
CA TYR A 72 10.83 -5.30 -0.09
C TYR A 72 12.19 -4.78 -0.52
N VAL A 73 13.20 -5.05 0.31
CA VAL A 73 14.60 -4.77 0.03
C VAL A 73 15.32 -6.10 -0.12
N VAL A 74 16.08 -6.27 -1.20
CA VAL A 74 17.01 -7.38 -1.35
C VAL A 74 18.40 -6.86 -1.00
N ALA A 75 19.00 -7.42 0.04
CA ALA A 75 20.36 -7.10 0.46
C ALA A 75 21.15 -8.39 0.68
N ASN A 76 22.38 -8.45 0.17
CA ASN A 76 23.25 -9.62 0.26
C ASN A 76 22.57 -10.92 -0.22
N GLY A 77 21.75 -10.83 -1.28
CA GLY A 77 20.99 -11.95 -1.83
C GLY A 77 19.76 -12.39 -1.02
N GLN A 78 19.45 -11.72 0.11
CA GLN A 78 18.30 -12.01 0.94
C GLN A 78 17.21 -10.96 0.79
N ARG A 79 15.94 -11.38 0.67
CA ARG A 79 14.79 -10.48 0.75
C ARG A 79 14.52 -10.09 2.20
N SER A 80 14.13 -8.84 2.42
CA SER A 80 13.76 -8.34 3.73
C SER A 80 12.53 -9.05 4.29
N THR A 81 12.53 -9.25 5.61
CA THR A 81 11.35 -9.66 6.37
C THR A 81 10.64 -8.44 6.97
N THR A 82 9.43 -8.65 7.46
CA THR A 82 8.70 -7.68 8.27
C THR A 82 8.54 -8.28 9.67
N PRO A 83 8.81 -7.54 10.76
CA PRO A 83 8.59 -8.04 12.11
C PRO A 83 7.16 -8.56 12.29
N GLU A 84 7.01 -9.65 13.01
CA GLU A 84 5.70 -10.18 13.35
C GLU A 84 5.09 -9.39 14.51
N VAL A 85 3.76 -9.31 14.55
CA VAL A 85 2.97 -8.67 15.60
C VAL A 85 2.08 -9.69 16.27
N ASP A 86 1.92 -9.57 17.59
CA ASP A 86 1.02 -10.41 18.35
C ASP A 86 -0.43 -10.04 18.02
N VAL A 87 -1.22 -11.04 17.65
CA VAL A 87 -2.66 -10.92 17.42
C VAL A 87 -3.41 -11.82 18.38
N LEU A 88 -4.52 -11.32 18.90
CA LEU A 88 -5.44 -12.11 19.71
C LEU A 88 -6.45 -12.77 18.77
N VAL A 89 -6.37 -14.09 18.68
CA VAL A 89 -7.28 -14.89 17.86
C VAL A 89 -8.36 -15.45 18.78
N PRO A 90 -9.65 -15.20 18.51
CA PRO A 90 -10.73 -15.90 19.21
C PRO A 90 -10.56 -17.41 19.01
N ASP A 91 -10.38 -18.16 20.09
CA ASP A 91 -10.11 -19.60 20.03
C ASP A 91 -11.36 -20.45 19.70
N GLY A 92 -12.52 -19.80 19.61
CA GLY A 92 -13.80 -20.45 19.34
C GLY A 92 -14.47 -21.00 20.60
N ASP A 93 -13.92 -20.73 21.78
CA ASP A 93 -14.56 -21.13 23.02
C ASP A 93 -15.84 -20.31 23.25
N SER A 94 -16.88 -20.99 23.74
CA SER A 94 -18.11 -20.34 24.18
C SER A 94 -17.78 -19.36 25.31
N MET A 95 -18.38 -18.17 25.27
CA MET A 95 -18.15 -17.12 26.26
C MET A 95 -18.10 -17.69 27.69
N ALA A 96 -17.02 -17.43 28.41
CA ALA A 96 -16.96 -17.77 29.83
C ALA A 96 -18.11 -17.06 30.57
N ALA A 97 -18.60 -17.62 31.67
CA ALA A 97 -19.69 -17.05 32.47
C ALA A 97 -19.42 -15.62 32.99
N THR A 98 -18.19 -15.13 32.85
CA THR A 98 -17.72 -13.77 33.16
C THR A 98 -17.72 -12.80 31.96
N GLY A 99 -18.18 -13.22 30.78
CA GLY A 99 -18.32 -12.36 29.60
C GLY A 99 -17.01 -12.09 28.85
N THR A 100 -15.98 -12.92 29.02
CA THR A 100 -14.71 -12.80 28.27
C THR A 100 -14.64 -13.90 27.20
N TYR A 101 -14.31 -13.52 25.96
CA TYR A 101 -13.97 -14.49 24.91
C TYR A 101 -12.60 -15.09 25.22
N GLY A 102 -12.46 -16.42 25.07
CA GLY A 102 -11.14 -17.04 25.03
C GLY A 102 -10.34 -16.45 23.87
N VAL A 103 -9.10 -16.08 24.14
CA VAL A 103 -8.17 -15.57 23.12
C VAL A 103 -6.88 -16.35 23.19
N THR A 104 -6.42 -16.85 22.05
CA THR A 104 -5.08 -17.40 21.89
C THR A 104 -4.20 -16.33 21.24
N ALA A 105 -3.02 -16.10 21.81
CA ALA A 105 -2.01 -15.27 21.17
C ALA A 105 -1.42 -16.02 19.96
N ALA A 106 -1.52 -15.41 18.78
CA ALA A 106 -0.82 -15.84 17.57
C ALA A 106 0.07 -14.69 17.08
N THR A 107 0.90 -14.96 16.08
CA THR A 107 1.80 -13.95 15.50
C THR A 107 1.57 -13.86 13.99
N GLU A 108 1.40 -12.64 13.49
CA GLU A 108 1.19 -12.36 12.06
C GLU A 108 2.28 -11.41 11.53
N PRO A 109 2.68 -11.48 10.24
CA PRO A 109 3.58 -10.47 9.67
C PRO A 109 2.98 -9.07 9.84
N GLY A 110 3.72 -8.19 10.52
CA GLY A 110 3.29 -6.82 10.74
C GLY A 110 3.19 -6.05 9.42
N GLN A 111 2.40 -4.98 9.42
CA GLN A 111 2.15 -4.17 8.22
C GLN A 111 3.20 -3.05 8.02
N HIS A 112 4.39 -3.20 8.60
CA HIS A 112 5.42 -2.17 8.62
C HIS A 112 5.96 -1.82 7.23
N ASN A 113 5.86 -2.74 6.27
CA ASN A 113 6.26 -2.53 4.88
C ASN A 113 5.07 -2.29 3.93
N ARG A 114 3.87 -2.09 4.46
CA ARG A 114 2.66 -1.85 3.69
C ARG A 114 2.61 -0.39 3.23
N ILE A 115 2.33 -0.18 1.95
CA ILE A 115 2.18 1.15 1.35
C ILE A 115 1.01 1.15 0.37
N THR A 116 0.29 2.26 0.24
CA THR A 116 -0.88 2.36 -0.64
C THR A 116 -0.59 3.26 -1.84
N SER A 117 -0.79 2.73 -3.04
CA SER A 117 -0.76 3.56 -4.24
C SER A 117 -2.03 4.40 -4.32
N VAL A 118 -1.86 5.70 -4.55
CA VAL A 118 -2.92 6.69 -4.71
C VAL A 118 -2.68 7.50 -5.99
N TYR A 119 -3.65 8.31 -6.40
CA TYR A 119 -3.40 9.30 -7.45
C TYR A 119 -2.56 10.47 -6.91
N GLU A 120 -1.76 11.08 -7.78
CA GLU A 120 -1.01 12.29 -7.44
C GLU A 120 -1.99 13.43 -7.09
N PRO A 121 -1.78 14.18 -5.99
CA PRO A 121 -2.63 15.29 -5.60
C PRO A 121 -2.46 16.41 -6.61
N GLY A 122 -3.38 16.45 -7.57
CA GLY A 122 -3.45 17.42 -8.66
C GLY A 122 -4.56 17.00 -9.61
N SER A 123 -4.93 17.87 -10.55
CA SER A 123 -5.94 17.52 -11.56
C SER A 123 -5.48 16.29 -12.33
N LEU A 124 -6.25 15.20 -12.25
CA LEU A 124 -6.01 14.01 -13.07
C LEU A 124 -5.91 14.43 -14.53
N SER A 125 -4.92 13.90 -15.24
CA SER A 125 -4.87 14.04 -16.69
C SER A 125 -6.13 13.42 -17.33
N GLU A 126 -6.51 13.84 -18.53
CA GLU A 126 -7.64 13.23 -19.26
C GLU A 126 -7.48 11.71 -19.43
N PHE A 127 -6.25 11.21 -19.52
CA PHE A 127 -5.97 9.78 -19.56
C PHE A 127 -6.31 9.09 -18.23
N GLU A 128 -5.90 9.69 -17.11
CA GLU A 128 -6.21 9.17 -15.78
C GLU A 128 -7.70 9.27 -15.47
N LYS A 129 -8.36 10.35 -15.92
CA LYS A 129 -9.82 10.47 -15.82
C LYS A 129 -10.53 9.33 -16.54
N ARG A 130 -10.07 8.95 -17.73
CA ARG A 130 -10.62 7.81 -18.49
C ARG A 130 -10.39 6.48 -17.78
N ASP A 131 -9.22 6.30 -17.17
CA ASP A 131 -8.87 5.09 -16.41
C ASP A 131 -9.77 4.93 -15.19
N VAL A 132 -9.91 5.98 -14.37
CA VAL A 132 -10.83 6.02 -13.23
C VAL A 132 -12.27 5.79 -13.68
N LEU A 133 -12.71 6.43 -14.78
CA LEU A 133 -14.02 6.17 -15.37
C LEU A 133 -14.23 4.69 -15.70
N SER A 134 -13.21 4.04 -16.26
CA SER A 134 -13.27 2.63 -16.61
C SER A 134 -13.40 1.75 -15.36
N GLN A 135 -12.65 2.05 -14.29
CA GLN A 135 -12.72 1.29 -13.05
C GLN A 135 -14.07 1.49 -12.33
N ILE A 136 -14.56 2.73 -12.28
CA ILE A 136 -15.88 3.07 -11.73
C ILE A 136 -17.00 2.36 -12.50
N LYS A 137 -16.91 2.28 -13.83
CA LYS A 137 -17.88 1.52 -14.64
C LYS A 137 -17.88 0.02 -14.32
N GLN A 138 -16.73 -0.56 -14.01
CA GLN A 138 -16.64 -1.97 -13.64
C GLN A 138 -17.26 -2.28 -12.28
N HIS A 139 -17.26 -1.30 -11.37
CA HIS A 139 -17.85 -1.41 -10.02
C HIS A 139 -19.22 -0.71 -9.94
N LYS A 140 -19.96 -0.63 -11.06
CA LYS A 140 -21.26 0.04 -11.09
C LYS A 140 -22.24 -0.61 -10.11
N GLY A 141 -22.54 0.05 -8.99
CA GLY A 141 -23.44 -0.44 -7.93
C GLY A 141 -22.82 -0.45 -6.53
N ASP A 142 -21.50 -0.32 -6.41
CA ASP A 142 -20.81 -0.26 -5.11
C ASP A 142 -20.46 1.18 -4.75
N GLN A 143 -21.38 1.84 -4.04
CA GLN A 143 -21.21 3.23 -3.60
C GLN A 143 -20.06 3.37 -2.59
N GLY A 144 -19.83 2.37 -1.74
CA GLY A 144 -18.75 2.41 -0.76
C GLY A 144 -17.38 2.36 -1.42
N TRP A 145 -17.22 1.49 -2.42
CA TRP A 145 -16.01 1.42 -3.23
C TRP A 145 -15.76 2.72 -4.00
N MET A 146 -16.80 3.32 -4.58
CA MET A 146 -16.69 4.60 -5.28
C MET A 146 -16.30 5.73 -4.32
N GLU A 147 -16.96 5.87 -3.16
CA GLU A 147 -16.63 6.91 -2.18
C GLU A 147 -15.21 6.77 -1.65
N TRP A 148 -14.75 5.54 -1.44
CA TRP A 148 -13.36 5.27 -1.07
C TRP A 148 -12.38 5.73 -2.17
N GLN A 149 -12.68 5.46 -3.45
CA GLN A 149 -11.87 5.94 -4.57
C GLN A 149 -11.83 7.47 -4.66
N LEU A 150 -13.00 8.11 -4.53
CA LEU A 150 -13.12 9.57 -4.59
C LEU A 150 -12.39 10.25 -3.43
N ALA A 151 -12.34 9.64 -2.25
CA ALA A 151 -11.61 10.14 -1.10
C ALA A 151 -10.09 10.18 -1.32
N GLN A 152 -9.58 9.49 -2.34
CA GLN A 152 -8.17 9.56 -2.74
C GLN A 152 -7.87 10.66 -3.78
N LEU A 153 -8.90 11.34 -4.28
CA LEU A 153 -8.78 12.42 -5.26
C LEU A 153 -8.89 13.78 -4.59
N ASN A 154 -8.40 14.82 -5.26
CA ASN A 154 -8.71 16.19 -4.85
C ASN A 154 -10.21 16.48 -5.03
N GLU A 155 -10.72 17.48 -4.32
CA GLU A 155 -12.16 17.81 -4.31
C GLU A 155 -12.70 18.15 -5.70
N HIS A 156 -11.90 18.83 -6.54
CA HIS A 156 -12.30 19.24 -7.88
C HIS A 156 -12.56 18.04 -8.81
N ASP A 157 -11.64 17.07 -8.82
CA ASP A 157 -11.80 15.85 -9.61
C ASP A 157 -12.85 14.93 -9.00
N ALA A 158 -12.88 14.79 -7.68
CA ALA A 158 -13.91 14.01 -6.99
C ALA A 158 -15.32 14.53 -7.30
N ALA A 159 -15.50 15.86 -7.34
CA ALA A 159 -16.76 16.48 -7.77
C ALA A 159 -17.09 16.14 -9.23
N TRP A 160 -16.11 16.23 -10.14
CA TRP A 160 -16.30 15.88 -11.54
C TRP A 160 -16.74 14.41 -11.74
N PHE A 161 -16.15 13.46 -11.02
CA PHE A 161 -16.58 12.05 -11.10
C PHE A 161 -17.95 11.81 -10.49
N ARG A 162 -18.29 12.47 -9.37
CA ARG A 162 -19.64 12.40 -8.78
C ARG A 162 -20.70 12.87 -9.77
N ASP A 163 -20.42 13.93 -10.52
CA ASP A 163 -21.32 14.45 -11.55
C ASP A 163 -21.49 13.45 -12.71
N LYS A 164 -20.38 12.88 -13.22
CA LYS A 164 -20.42 11.84 -14.27
C LYS A 164 -21.17 10.59 -13.83
N TRP A 165 -21.00 10.18 -12.58
CA TRP A 165 -21.71 9.04 -12.01
C TRP A 165 -23.22 9.30 -11.92
N ARG A 166 -23.62 10.48 -11.42
CA ARG A 166 -25.03 10.90 -11.38
C ARG A 166 -25.66 10.95 -12.77
N ALA A 167 -24.91 11.39 -13.77
CA ALA A 167 -25.37 11.42 -15.18
C ALA A 167 -25.52 10.02 -15.82
N TRP A 168 -25.03 8.96 -15.18
CA TRP A 168 -25.22 7.56 -15.61
C TRP A 168 -26.32 6.81 -14.83
N GLY A 169 -26.96 7.51 -13.87
CA GLY A 169 -28.12 7.05 -13.12
C GLY A 169 -29.38 7.12 -13.97
#